data_AF-A0A931UQW3-F1
#
_entry.id   AF-A0A931UQW3-F1
#
_cell.length_a   1.000
_cell.length_b   1.000
_cell.length_c   1.000
_cell.angle_alpha   90.00
_cell.angle_beta   90.00
_cell.angle_gamma   90.00
#
_symmetry.space_group_name_H-M   'P 1'
#
loop_
_entity.id
_entity.type
_entity.pdbx_description
1 polymer ?
#
loop_
_entity_poly.entity_id
_entity_poly.type
_entity_poly.pdbx_seq_one_letter_code
_entity_poly.pdbx_strand_id
1 'polypeptide(L)'
;METRMVQVASNGEQIGAYVAKPDGQGPFPAVVVIMEVWGLVDHIKDVTERFAREGYVGICPDLFHRTNGPGPIKDMADIMRVVGGLPDRQAVRDMKGSVEYLKAQPYVKKDAIGVVGFCMGGTYSYLLACDSRDIKACIVFYGRMVYKETNQTKPVSPIDRVPDLGCPL
;
A
#
# COMPACT_ATOMS: atom_id res chain seq x y z
N MET A 1 -7.13 19.34 7.69
CA MET A 1 -6.91 17.93 7.35
C MET A 1 -6.86 17.16 8.66
N GLU A 2 -7.39 15.93 8.69
CA GLU A 2 -7.30 15.03 9.86
C GLU A 2 -6.35 13.87 9.54
N THR A 3 -5.43 13.57 10.45
CA THR A 3 -4.49 12.45 10.32
C THR A 3 -4.60 11.52 11.53
N ARG A 4 -4.55 10.21 11.31
CA ARG A 4 -4.62 9.22 12.40
C ARG A 4 -4.04 7.87 12.04
N MET A 5 -3.60 7.13 13.05
CA MET A 5 -3.37 5.69 12.92
C MET A 5 -4.68 4.94 13.09
N VAL A 6 -4.91 3.93 12.25
CA VAL A 6 -6.09 3.05 12.30
C VAL A 6 -5.64 1.59 12.27
N GLN A 7 -6.54 0.69 12.63
CA GLN A 7 -6.36 -0.75 12.45
C GLN A 7 -7.21 -1.21 11.27
N VAL A 8 -6.60 -1.90 10.31
CA VAL A 8 -7.29 -2.47 9.14
C VAL A 8 -7.24 -3.99 9.21
N ALA A 9 -8.35 -4.62 8.83
CA ALA A 9 -8.48 -6.06 8.84
C ALA A 9 -7.76 -6.68 7.63
N SER A 10 -6.97 -7.71 7.90
CA SER A 10 -6.29 -8.55 6.91
C SER A 10 -6.56 -10.02 7.27
N ASN A 11 -7.68 -10.55 6.75
CA ASN A 11 -8.12 -11.95 6.91
C ASN A 11 -7.92 -12.55 8.32
N GLY A 12 -8.51 -11.91 9.34
CA GLY A 12 -8.49 -12.40 10.73
C GLY A 12 -7.42 -11.79 11.61
N GLU A 13 -6.52 -11.00 11.03
CA GLU A 13 -5.55 -10.19 11.77
C GLU A 13 -5.78 -8.70 11.54
N GLN A 14 -5.23 -7.87 12.42
CA GLN A 14 -5.25 -6.41 12.31
C GLN A 14 -3.84 -5.91 12.04
N ILE A 15 -3.71 -4.97 11.11
CA ILE A 15 -2.46 -4.23 10.89
C ILE A 15 -2.70 -2.73 11.06
N GLY A 16 -1.65 -2.03 11.48
CA GLY A 16 -1.66 -0.56 11.50
C GLY A 16 -1.70 0.03 10.10
N ALA A 17 -2.42 1.14 9.94
CA ALA A 17 -2.34 1.97 8.75
C ALA A 17 -2.40 3.46 9.14
N TYR A 18 -1.67 4.31 8.43
CA TYR A 18 -1.77 5.75 8.56
C TYR A 18 -2.81 6.29 7.59
N VAL A 19 -3.74 7.11 8.06
CA VAL A 19 -4.77 7.74 7.23
C VAL A 19 -4.63 9.25 7.31
N ALA A 20 -4.68 9.90 6.15
CA ALA A 20 -4.84 11.35 6.02
C ALA A 20 -6.12 11.65 5.26
N LYS A 21 -7.00 12.48 5.85
CA LYS A 21 -8.31 12.83 5.31
C LYS A 21 -8.37 14.35 5.02
N PRO A 22 -8.83 14.77 3.83
CA PRO A 22 -9.12 16.17 3.55
C PRO A 22 -10.16 16.76 4.50
N ASP A 23 -10.17 18.08 4.69
CA ASP A 23 -11.25 18.76 5.41
C ASP A 23 -12.57 18.68 4.64
N GLY A 24 -13.68 18.64 5.38
CA GLY A 24 -15.02 18.56 4.81
C GLY A 24 -15.67 17.18 4.93
N GLN A 25 -16.86 17.07 4.35
CA GLN A 25 -17.73 15.91 4.53
C GLN A 25 -17.46 14.79 3.50
N GLY A 26 -16.86 15.11 2.35
CA GLY A 26 -16.69 14.19 1.24
C GLY A 26 -17.97 14.05 0.39
N PRO A 27 -18.13 12.95 -0.38
CA PRO A 27 -17.18 11.85 -0.50
C PRO A 27 -15.96 12.25 -1.36
N PHE A 28 -14.77 11.84 -0.94
CA PHE A 28 -13.51 12.09 -1.63
C PHE A 28 -13.04 10.85 -2.39
N PRO A 29 -12.35 10.98 -3.54
CA PRO A 29 -11.55 9.87 -4.07
C PRO A 29 -10.48 9.47 -3.04
N ALA A 30 -9.93 8.27 -3.16
CA ALA A 30 -8.92 7.77 -2.23
C ALA A 30 -7.69 7.19 -2.94
N VAL A 31 -6.56 7.19 -2.23
CA VAL A 31 -5.30 6.65 -2.71
C VAL A 31 -4.68 5.77 -1.62
N VAL A 32 -4.38 4.53 -1.97
CA VAL A 32 -3.54 3.67 -1.16
C VAL A 32 -2.08 3.99 -1.49
N VAL A 33 -1.34 4.50 -0.53
CA VAL A 33 0.08 4.86 -0.64
C VAL A 33 0.91 3.71 -0.09
N ILE A 34 1.82 3.15 -0.89
CA ILE A 34 2.64 2.01 -0.47
C ILE A 34 4.06 2.47 -0.16
N MET A 35 4.48 2.20 1.08
CA MET A 35 5.76 2.59 1.64
C MET A 35 6.97 1.97 0.94
N GLU A 36 8.11 2.64 1.09
CA GLU A 36 9.42 2.13 0.71
C GLU A 36 9.92 1.05 1.69
N VAL A 37 11.14 0.58 1.46
CA VAL A 37 11.82 -0.43 2.31
C VAL A 37 12.09 0.03 3.75
N TRP A 38 11.96 1.33 4.03
CA TRP A 38 12.13 1.92 5.35
C TRP A 38 10.91 1.75 6.26
N GLY A 39 9.79 1.32 5.71
CA GLY A 39 8.52 1.19 6.42
C GLY A 39 7.71 2.48 6.48
N LEU A 40 6.78 2.54 7.43
CA LEU A 40 5.89 3.70 7.65
C LEU A 40 6.62 4.85 8.37
N VAL A 41 7.55 5.47 7.66
CA VAL A 41 8.36 6.61 8.13
C VAL A 41 7.69 7.95 7.81
N ASP A 42 8.19 9.03 8.43
CA ASP A 42 7.60 10.37 8.28
C ASP A 42 7.56 10.86 6.83
N HIS A 43 8.53 10.47 6.00
CA HIS A 43 8.48 10.76 4.57
C HIS A 43 7.21 10.19 3.91
N ILE A 44 6.86 8.92 4.18
CA ILE A 44 5.68 8.27 3.59
C ILE A 44 4.38 8.82 4.19
N LYS A 45 4.39 9.22 5.47
CA LYS A 45 3.27 9.93 6.08
C LYS A 45 3.04 11.28 5.40
N ASP A 46 4.09 12.07 5.15
CA ASP A 46 3.97 13.34 4.40
C ASP A 46 3.47 13.11 2.97
N VAL A 47 3.93 12.07 2.26
CA VAL A 47 3.37 11.71 0.95
C VAL A 47 1.87 11.41 1.04
N THR A 48 1.45 10.67 2.06
CA THR A 48 0.03 10.37 2.32
C THR A 48 -0.77 11.64 2.60
N GLU A 49 -0.22 12.58 3.36
CA GLU A 49 -0.82 13.88 3.63
C GLU A 49 -0.89 14.79 2.41
N ARG A 50 0.08 14.72 1.50
CA ARG A 50 0.05 15.49 0.25
C ARG A 50 -1.16 15.12 -0.60
N PHE A 51 -1.53 13.84 -0.67
CA PHE A 51 -2.79 13.44 -1.33
C PHE A 51 -4.02 14.05 -0.64
N ALA A 52 -4.04 14.12 0.69
CA ALA A 52 -5.11 14.77 1.44
C ALA A 52 -5.19 16.28 1.21
N ARG A 53 -4.05 16.96 1.06
CA ARG A 53 -4.01 18.38 0.67
C ARG A 53 -4.58 18.60 -0.75
N GLU A 54 -4.45 17.62 -1.65
CA GLU A 54 -5.01 17.63 -3.00
C GLU A 54 -6.45 17.07 -3.09
N GLY A 55 -7.11 16.80 -1.96
CA GLY A 55 -8.51 16.38 -1.94
C GLY A 55 -8.77 14.87 -2.05
N TYR A 56 -7.77 14.02 -1.80
CA TYR A 56 -7.88 12.56 -1.76
C TYR A 56 -7.73 12.02 -0.34
N VAL A 57 -8.51 11.01 0.06
CA VAL A 57 -8.18 10.27 1.29
C VAL A 57 -6.95 9.41 1.04
N GLY A 58 -5.85 9.70 1.72
CA GLY A 58 -4.65 8.87 1.70
C GLY A 58 -4.70 7.80 2.78
N ILE A 59 -4.31 6.56 2.44
CA ILE A 59 -4.05 5.50 3.42
C ILE A 59 -2.72 4.80 3.11
N CYS A 60 -1.87 4.61 4.11
CA CYS A 60 -0.65 3.83 4.00
C CYS A 60 -0.67 2.66 5.01
N PRO A 61 -0.83 1.40 4.57
CA PRO A 61 -0.69 0.25 5.45
C PRO A 61 0.77 0.05 5.89
N ASP A 62 0.96 -0.33 7.14
CA ASP A 62 2.24 -0.79 7.66
C ASP A 62 2.46 -2.27 7.29
N LEU A 63 3.01 -2.52 6.10
CA LEU A 63 3.25 -3.91 5.63
C LEU A 63 4.33 -4.65 6.46
N PHE A 64 5.05 -3.95 7.34
CA PHE A 64 6.07 -4.53 8.23
C PHE A 64 5.58 -4.70 9.66
N HIS A 65 4.30 -4.43 9.91
CA HIS A 65 3.65 -4.56 11.22
C HIS A 65 4.03 -5.86 11.94
N ARG A 66 4.08 -6.97 11.19
CA ARG A 66 4.35 -8.33 11.72
C ARG A 66 5.83 -8.65 11.90
N THR A 67 6.72 -8.01 11.16
CA THR A 67 8.13 -8.42 11.03
C THR A 67 9.11 -7.45 11.68
N ASN A 68 8.71 -6.20 11.85
CA ASN A 68 9.55 -5.15 12.44
C ASN A 68 8.94 -4.55 13.72
N GLY A 69 7.62 -4.67 13.92
CA GLY A 69 6.92 -3.89 14.93
C GLY A 69 6.93 -2.38 14.59
N PRO A 70 6.49 -1.51 15.51
CA PRO A 70 6.37 -0.08 15.24
C PRO A 70 7.76 0.59 15.14
N GLY A 71 7.97 1.36 14.06
CA GLY A 71 9.14 2.23 13.89
C GLY A 71 9.96 1.94 12.62
N PRO A 72 10.92 2.81 12.29
CA PRO A 72 11.76 2.68 11.10
C PRO A 72 12.77 1.53 11.24
N ILE A 73 13.11 0.90 10.12
CA ILE A 73 14.26 0.00 10.03
C ILE A 73 15.53 0.85 9.87
N LYS A 74 16.55 0.61 10.69
CA LYS A 74 17.74 1.50 10.78
C LYS A 74 18.95 1.01 9.99
N ASP A 75 19.06 -0.28 9.73
CA ASP A 75 20.19 -0.86 9.02
C ASP A 75 19.79 -1.68 7.80
N MET A 76 20.71 -1.81 6.85
CA MET A 76 20.49 -2.50 5.59
C MET A 76 20.28 -4.01 5.75
N ALA A 77 20.86 -4.64 6.78
CA ALA A 77 20.75 -6.07 6.98
C ALA A 77 19.31 -6.43 7.40
N ASP A 78 18.74 -5.66 8.32
CA ASP A 78 17.35 -5.79 8.71
C ASP A 78 16.39 -5.45 7.58
N ILE A 79 16.69 -4.43 6.75
CA ILE A 79 15.88 -4.17 5.55
C ILE A 79 15.87 -5.38 4.63
N MET A 80 17.03 -5.97 4.33
CA MET A 80 17.11 -7.14 3.46
C MET A 80 16.33 -8.32 4.04
N ARG A 81 16.41 -8.54 5.35
CA ARG A 81 15.64 -9.57 6.06
C ARG A 81 14.14 -9.31 6.00
N VAL A 82 13.69 -8.11 6.32
CA VAL A 82 12.27 -7.74 6.38
C VAL A 82 11.64 -7.73 4.98
N VAL A 83 12.28 -7.07 4.01
CA VAL A 83 11.80 -7.00 2.62
C VAL A 83 11.85 -8.37 1.96
N GLY A 84 12.94 -9.12 2.15
CA GLY A 84 13.10 -10.47 1.60
C GLY A 84 12.15 -11.47 2.25
N GLY A 85 11.78 -11.24 3.51
CA GLY A 85 10.85 -12.08 4.27
C GLY A 85 9.37 -11.77 4.06
N LEU A 86 9.00 -10.59 3.53
CA LEU A 86 7.61 -10.19 3.30
C LEU A 86 7.00 -10.97 2.11
N PRO A 87 6.04 -11.90 2.33
CA PRO A 87 5.44 -12.64 1.23
C PRO A 87 4.55 -11.74 0.37
N ASP A 88 4.64 -11.84 -0.97
CA ASP A 88 3.84 -11.01 -1.89
C ASP A 88 2.34 -11.17 -1.62
N ARG A 89 1.91 -12.41 -1.39
CA ARG A 89 0.52 -12.74 -1.05
C ARG A 89 0.08 -12.06 0.24
N GLN A 90 0.96 -11.91 1.22
CA GLN A 90 0.64 -11.21 2.46
C GLN A 90 0.50 -9.71 2.22
N ALA A 91 1.47 -9.09 1.55
CA ALA A 91 1.43 -7.67 1.21
C ALA A 91 0.14 -7.32 0.44
N VAL A 92 -0.21 -8.12 -0.57
CA VAL A 92 -1.46 -7.92 -1.34
C VAL A 92 -2.71 -8.04 -0.48
N ARG A 93 -2.77 -9.01 0.44
CA ARG A 93 -3.91 -9.12 1.39
C ARG A 93 -4.02 -7.92 2.31
N ASP A 94 -2.91 -7.46 2.86
CA ASP A 94 -2.85 -6.29 3.74
C ASP A 94 -3.32 -5.01 3.02
N MET A 95 -2.89 -4.84 1.77
CA MET A 95 -3.34 -3.73 0.92
C MET A 95 -4.83 -3.84 0.56
N LYS A 96 -5.35 -5.04 0.27
CA LYS A 96 -6.79 -5.26 0.06
C LYS A 96 -7.60 -4.92 1.31
N GLY A 97 -7.11 -5.26 2.50
CA GLY A 97 -7.69 -4.84 3.77
C GLY A 97 -7.81 -3.32 3.90
N SER A 98 -6.80 -2.59 3.43
CA SER A 98 -6.82 -1.12 3.38
C SER A 98 -7.84 -0.56 2.39
N VAL A 99 -8.01 -1.21 1.24
CA VAL A 99 -9.06 -0.87 0.26
C VAL A 99 -10.45 -1.07 0.85
N GLU A 100 -10.69 -2.19 1.54
CA GLU A 100 -11.97 -2.44 2.21
C GLU A 100 -12.21 -1.46 3.35
N TYR A 101 -11.18 -1.10 4.12
CA TYR A 101 -11.28 -0.04 5.13
C TYR A 101 -11.74 1.29 4.51
N LEU A 102 -11.15 1.70 3.38
CA LEU A 102 -11.55 2.91 2.66
C LEU A 102 -13.01 2.83 2.18
N LYS A 103 -13.42 1.71 1.57
CA LYS A 103 -14.80 1.50 1.07
C LYS A 103 -15.84 1.51 2.19
N ALA A 104 -15.45 1.21 3.42
CA ALA A 104 -16.33 1.27 4.59
C ALA A 104 -16.54 2.71 5.11
N GLN A 105 -15.74 3.69 4.70
CA GLN A 105 -15.86 5.06 5.19
C GLN A 105 -16.96 5.83 4.45
N PRO A 106 -17.85 6.56 5.16
CA PRO A 106 -18.93 7.33 4.52
C PRO A 106 -18.40 8.52 3.70
N TYR A 107 -17.18 8.97 3.97
CA TYR A 107 -16.54 10.10 3.31
C TYR A 107 -15.65 9.70 2.10
N VAL A 108 -15.71 8.44 1.65
CA VAL A 108 -14.93 7.93 0.50
C VAL A 108 -15.85 7.57 -0.67
N LYS A 109 -15.46 7.98 -1.89
CA LYS A 109 -16.03 7.48 -3.15
C LYS A 109 -15.50 6.06 -3.39
N LYS A 110 -16.31 5.06 -3.06
CA LYS A 110 -15.92 3.64 -3.03
C LYS A 110 -15.44 3.09 -4.38
N ASP A 111 -15.87 3.71 -5.47
CA ASP A 111 -15.56 3.38 -6.85
C ASP A 111 -14.41 4.22 -7.44
N ALA A 112 -13.77 5.09 -6.65
CA ALA A 112 -12.69 5.98 -7.07
C ALA A 112 -11.45 5.83 -6.15
N ILE A 113 -10.86 4.63 -6.17
CA ILE A 113 -9.67 4.29 -5.37
C ILE A 113 -8.49 4.01 -6.29
N GLY A 114 -7.41 4.77 -6.13
CA GLY A 114 -6.12 4.54 -6.79
C GLY A 114 -5.09 3.91 -5.85
N VAL A 115 -3.97 3.48 -6.41
CA VAL A 115 -2.80 3.05 -5.64
C VAL A 115 -1.54 3.70 -6.20
N VAL A 116 -0.64 4.14 -5.32
CA VAL A 116 0.69 4.63 -5.65
C VAL A 116 1.71 3.95 -4.78
N GLY A 117 2.88 3.63 -5.31
CA GLY A 117 3.94 3.02 -4.51
C GLY A 117 5.34 3.42 -4.96
N PHE A 118 6.26 3.41 -4.00
CA PHE A 118 7.65 3.86 -4.16
C PHE A 118 8.62 2.73 -3.83
N CYS A 119 9.64 2.52 -4.67
CA CYS A 119 10.63 1.44 -4.49
C CYS A 119 9.94 0.06 -4.41
N MET A 120 10.15 -0.66 -3.31
CA MET A 120 9.40 -1.88 -2.98
C MET A 120 7.88 -1.67 -3.08
N GLY A 121 7.39 -0.51 -2.64
CA GLY A 121 5.99 -0.14 -2.76
C GLY A 121 5.52 -0.02 -4.20
N GLY A 122 6.39 0.38 -5.15
CA GLY A 122 6.05 0.41 -6.58
C GLY A 122 5.82 -0.99 -7.15
N THR A 123 6.58 -1.98 -6.68
CA THR A 123 6.29 -3.38 -7.02
C THR A 123 4.92 -3.81 -6.46
N TYR A 124 4.62 -3.44 -5.22
CA TYR A 124 3.37 -3.84 -4.56
C TYR A 124 2.14 -3.08 -5.05
N SER A 125 2.25 -1.81 -5.46
CA SER A 125 1.15 -1.08 -6.09
C SER A 125 0.72 -1.78 -7.38
N TYR A 126 1.68 -2.23 -8.17
CA TYR A 126 1.45 -3.03 -9.38
C TYR A 126 0.78 -4.39 -9.05
N LEU A 127 1.33 -5.13 -8.08
CA LEU A 127 0.75 -6.43 -7.69
C LEU A 127 -0.67 -6.29 -7.15
N LEU A 128 -0.98 -5.23 -6.39
CA LEU A 128 -2.34 -4.92 -5.96
C LEU A 128 -3.27 -4.65 -7.14
N ALA A 129 -2.82 -3.87 -8.13
CA ALA A 129 -3.58 -3.56 -9.34
C ALA A 129 -3.86 -4.79 -10.22
N CYS A 130 -2.99 -5.80 -10.17
CA CYS A 130 -3.24 -7.10 -10.79
C CYS A 130 -4.26 -7.95 -10.02
N ASP A 131 -4.37 -7.78 -8.70
CA ASP A 131 -5.14 -8.66 -7.83
C ASP A 131 -6.49 -8.08 -7.38
N SER A 132 -6.74 -6.77 -7.60
CA SER A 132 -7.94 -6.08 -7.15
C SER A 132 -8.61 -5.29 -8.29
N ARG A 133 -9.92 -5.52 -8.49
CA ARG A 133 -10.75 -4.77 -9.44
C ARG A 133 -11.33 -3.47 -8.86
N ASP A 134 -11.10 -3.23 -7.56
CA ASP A 134 -11.48 -1.98 -6.89
C ASP A 134 -10.52 -0.83 -7.23
N ILE A 135 -9.28 -1.14 -7.62
CA ILE A 135 -8.28 -0.15 -8.02
C ILE A 135 -8.60 0.39 -9.42
N LYS A 136 -8.64 1.71 -9.56
CA LYS A 136 -8.99 2.42 -10.81
C LYS A 136 -7.81 3.07 -11.52
N ALA A 137 -6.69 3.26 -10.82
CA ALA A 137 -5.43 3.71 -11.38
C ALA A 137 -4.28 3.19 -10.50
N CYS A 138 -3.19 2.78 -11.14
CA CYS A 138 -1.97 2.35 -10.48
C CYS A 138 -0.83 3.30 -10.86
N ILE A 139 -0.03 3.75 -9.90
CA ILE A 139 1.19 4.51 -10.15
C ILE A 139 2.38 3.76 -9.53
N VAL A 140 3.42 3.59 -10.33
CA VAL A 140 4.65 2.90 -9.93
C VAL A 140 5.82 3.86 -10.00
N PHE A 141 6.40 4.18 -8.85
CA PHE A 141 7.68 4.87 -8.76
C PHE A 141 8.80 3.84 -8.51
N TYR A 142 9.64 3.63 -9.54
CA TYR A 142 10.89 2.87 -9.49
C TYR A 142 10.79 1.48 -8.79
N GLY A 143 9.68 0.77 -9.04
CA GLY A 143 9.45 -0.58 -8.57
C GLY A 143 10.21 -1.65 -9.37
N ARG A 144 10.64 -2.72 -8.70
CA ARG A 144 11.27 -3.88 -9.34
C ARG A 144 10.20 -4.75 -10.00
N MET A 145 10.31 -4.95 -11.32
CA MET A 145 9.35 -5.77 -12.09
C MET A 145 9.83 -7.19 -12.37
N VAL A 146 11.13 -7.44 -12.25
CA VAL A 146 11.74 -8.76 -12.41
C VAL A 146 12.45 -9.12 -11.13
N TYR A 147 12.06 -10.22 -10.50
CA TYR A 147 12.79 -10.76 -9.37
C TYR A 147 14.02 -11.52 -9.86
N LYS A 148 15.12 -11.42 -9.10
CA LYS A 148 16.36 -12.16 -9.42
C LYS A 148 16.11 -13.67 -9.39
N GLU A 149 15.34 -14.12 -8.40
CA GLU A 149 14.93 -15.50 -8.19
C GLU A 149 13.49 -15.51 -7.65
N THR A 150 12.68 -16.45 -8.12
CA THR A 150 11.34 -16.72 -7.57
C THR A 150 11.40 -17.81 -6.51
N ASN A 151 10.62 -17.66 -5.45
CA ASN A 151 10.54 -18.63 -4.35
C ASN A 151 9.15 -18.58 -3.68
N GLN A 152 8.94 -19.30 -2.56
CA GLN A 152 7.64 -19.31 -1.88
C GLN A 152 7.17 -17.92 -1.42
N THR A 153 8.10 -17.05 -1.04
CA THR A 153 7.82 -15.66 -0.60
C THR A 153 7.53 -14.75 -1.80
N LYS A 154 8.27 -14.94 -2.90
CA LYS A 154 8.23 -14.18 -4.15
C LYS A 154 7.92 -15.11 -5.33
N PRO A 155 6.67 -15.60 -5.47
CA PRO A 155 6.36 -16.75 -6.33
C PRO A 155 6.38 -16.46 -7.82
N VAL A 156 6.21 -15.20 -8.23
CA VAL A 156 6.13 -14.80 -9.64
C VAL A 156 6.71 -13.40 -9.78
N SER A 157 7.43 -13.13 -10.87
CA SER A 157 7.88 -11.76 -11.13
C SER A 157 6.68 -10.88 -11.51
N PRO A 158 6.60 -9.63 -11.02
CA PRO A 158 5.51 -8.72 -11.37
C PRO A 158 5.29 -8.55 -12.87
N ILE A 159 6.35 -8.56 -13.69
CA ILE A 159 6.22 -8.46 -15.15
C ILE A 159 5.40 -9.60 -15.76
N ASP A 160 5.41 -10.79 -15.16
CA ASP A 160 4.65 -11.95 -15.65
C ASP A 160 3.16 -11.85 -15.32
N ARG A 161 2.79 -10.89 -14.45
CA ARG A 161 1.39 -10.60 -14.06
C ARG A 161 0.72 -9.56 -14.97
N VAL A 162 1.38 -9.08 -16.03
CA VAL A 162 0.79 -8.12 -17.00
C VAL A 162 -0.61 -8.53 -17.48
N PRO A 163 -0.90 -9.80 -17.81
CA PRO A 163 -2.26 -10.20 -18.23
C PRO A 163 -3.35 -9.97 -17.17
N ASP A 164 -2.96 -9.89 -15.89
CA ASP A 164 -3.88 -9.73 -14.77
C ASP A 164 -4.19 -8.26 -14.43
N LEU A 165 -3.41 -7.31 -14.97
CA LEU A 165 -3.51 -5.88 -14.67
C LEU A 165 -4.94 -5.35 -14.89
N GLY A 166 -5.57 -4.86 -13.82
CA GLY A 166 -7.00 -4.53 -13.81
C GLY A 166 -7.37 -3.07 -14.04
N CYS A 167 -6.38 -2.19 -14.20
CA CYS A 167 -6.58 -0.76 -14.34
C CYS A 167 -5.44 -0.13 -15.15
N PRO A 168 -5.61 1.12 -15.62
CA PRO A 168 -4.52 1.90 -16.18
C PRO A 168 -3.34 2.00 -15.21
N LEU A 169 -2.13 1.83 -15.76
CA LEU A 169 -0.83 1.97 -15.12
C LEU A 169 -0.14 3.25 -15.62
#